data_AF-A0A225UDL9-F1
#
_entry.id   AF-A0A225UDL9-F1
#
_cell.length_a   1.000
_cell.length_b   1.000
_cell.length_c   1.000
_cell.angle_alpha   90.00
_cell.angle_beta   90.00
_cell.angle_gamma   90.00
#
_symmetry.space_group_name_H-M   'P 1'
#
loop_
_entity.id
_entity.type
_entity.pdbx_description
1 polymer ?
#
loop_
_entity_poly.entity_id
_entity_poly.type
_entity_poly.pdbx_seq_one_letter_code
_entity_poly.pdbx_strand_id
1 'polypeptide(L)'
;MTSVVSKGLCSAHGGRGHCSHPGCSKPAQSKGLCCAHGGFKQCTRPGCSKYAKSKGVCFAHGGRIRCSYSGCIKYAQSKKLCKEHGG
;
A
#
# COMPACT_ATOMS: atom_id res chain seq x y z
N MET A 1 -20.79 8.43 -0.65
CA MET A 1 -20.94 7.19 -1.43
C MET A 1 -19.89 6.19 -0.95
N THR A 2 -20.22 5.36 0.03
CA THR A 2 -19.30 4.38 0.63
C THR A 2 -19.23 3.15 -0.27
N SER A 3 -18.06 2.92 -0.86
CA SER A 3 -17.85 1.81 -1.80
C SER A 3 -18.04 0.46 -1.07
N VAL A 4 -19.11 -0.26 -1.42
CA VAL A 4 -19.35 -1.65 -0.99
C VAL A 4 -18.39 -2.53 -1.78
N VAL A 5 -17.52 -3.26 -1.09
CA VAL A 5 -16.43 -4.02 -1.74
C VAL A 5 -16.83 -5.48 -1.97
N SER A 6 -17.75 -6.04 -1.17
CA SER A 6 -18.45 -7.33 -1.40
C SER A 6 -19.39 -7.63 -0.20
N LYS A 7 -20.44 -8.46 -0.41
CA LYS A 7 -21.39 -8.91 0.65
C LYS A 7 -22.08 -7.80 1.45
N GLY A 8 -22.29 -6.62 0.88
CA GLY A 8 -22.95 -5.51 1.58
C GLY A 8 -22.10 -4.83 2.66
N LEU A 9 -20.85 -5.26 2.85
CA LEU A 9 -19.93 -4.72 3.85
C LEU A 9 -18.86 -3.85 3.18
N CYS A 10 -18.55 -2.72 3.80
CA CYS A 10 -17.47 -1.86 3.33
C CYS A 10 -16.10 -2.41 3.78
N SER A 11 -15.03 -1.98 3.12
CA SER A 11 -13.66 -2.44 3.37
C SER A 11 -13.16 -2.24 4.81
N ALA A 12 -13.79 -1.34 5.58
CA ALA A 12 -13.48 -1.09 6.99
C ALA A 12 -14.30 -1.97 7.95
N HIS A 13 -15.47 -2.46 7.53
CA HIS A 13 -16.42 -3.21 8.35
C HIS A 13 -16.60 -4.66 7.86
N GLY A 14 -15.50 -5.33 7.50
CA GLY A 14 -15.52 -6.78 7.20
C GLY A 14 -15.76 -7.16 5.73
N GLY A 15 -15.78 -6.20 4.79
CA GLY A 15 -15.85 -6.51 3.35
C GLY A 15 -14.57 -7.14 2.76
N ARG A 16 -13.48 -7.22 3.54
CA ARG A 16 -12.23 -7.88 3.15
C ARG A 16 -12.23 -9.30 3.70
N GLY A 17 -12.17 -10.30 2.83
CA GLY A 17 -12.07 -11.71 3.22
C GLY A 17 -10.76 -12.04 3.94
N HIS A 18 -10.63 -13.30 4.39
CA HIS A 18 -9.37 -13.81 4.92
C HIS A 18 -8.39 -14.20 3.81
N CYS A 19 -7.12 -14.34 4.19
CA CYS A 19 -6.08 -14.85 3.32
C CYS A 19 -6.45 -16.25 2.81
N SER A 20 -6.42 -16.46 1.49
CA SER A 20 -6.64 -17.75 0.84
C SER A 20 -5.50 -18.76 1.08
N HIS A 21 -4.50 -18.40 1.87
CA HIS A 21 -3.38 -19.29 2.17
C HIS A 21 -3.82 -20.28 3.26
N PRO A 22 -3.61 -21.59 3.09
CA PRO A 22 -4.05 -22.60 4.05
C PRO A 22 -3.47 -22.32 5.44
N GLY A 23 -4.33 -22.31 6.46
CA GLY A 23 -3.94 -22.01 7.84
C GLY A 23 -3.69 -20.53 8.16
N CYS A 24 -3.96 -19.60 7.23
CA CYS A 24 -3.78 -18.17 7.47
C CYS A 24 -5.09 -17.43 7.79
N SER A 25 -5.30 -17.10 9.05
CA SER A 25 -6.48 -16.31 9.49
C SER A 25 -6.32 -14.80 9.31
N LYS A 26 -5.18 -14.32 8.77
CA LYS A 26 -4.93 -12.89 8.57
C LYS A 26 -5.89 -12.33 7.50
N PRO A 27 -6.32 -11.06 7.64
CA PRO A 27 -7.18 -10.43 6.64
C PRO A 27 -6.44 -10.31 5.30
N ALA A 28 -7.15 -10.60 4.21
CA ALA A 28 -6.67 -10.38 2.87
C ALA A 28 -6.59 -8.87 2.58
N GLN A 29 -5.43 -8.46 2.08
CA GLN A 29 -5.16 -7.08 1.69
C GLN A 29 -5.45 -6.89 0.20
N SER A 30 -4.95 -7.80 -0.64
CA SER A 30 -5.12 -7.78 -2.09
C SER A 30 -5.08 -9.20 -2.65
N LYS A 31 -5.80 -9.45 -3.76
CA LYS A 31 -5.86 -10.76 -4.43
C LYS A 31 -6.26 -11.94 -3.51
N GLY A 32 -7.03 -11.67 -2.46
CA GLY A 32 -7.38 -12.69 -1.48
C GLY A 32 -6.23 -13.11 -0.56
N LEU A 33 -5.07 -12.43 -0.56
CA LEU A 33 -3.90 -12.79 0.23
C LEU A 33 -3.55 -11.71 1.25
N CYS A 34 -2.90 -12.09 2.36
CA CYS A 34 -2.44 -11.16 3.38
C CYS A 34 -1.07 -10.55 3.03
N CYS A 35 -0.61 -9.56 3.81
CA CYS A 35 0.69 -8.92 3.60
C CYS A 35 1.91 -9.84 3.73
N ALA A 36 1.78 -11.05 4.28
CA ALA A 36 2.88 -12.03 4.29
C ALA A 36 2.83 -12.95 3.07
N HIS A 37 1.63 -13.26 2.59
CA HIS A 37 1.40 -14.26 1.54
C HIS A 37 1.16 -13.63 0.15
N GLY A 38 1.67 -12.43 -0.12
CA GLY A 38 1.58 -11.81 -1.45
C GLY A 38 0.37 -10.89 -1.67
N GLY A 39 -0.34 -10.51 -0.60
CA GLY A 39 -1.38 -9.47 -0.58
C GLY A 39 -0.87 -8.04 -0.77
N PHE A 40 0.39 -7.89 -1.15
CA PHE A 40 1.09 -6.63 -1.37
C PHE A 40 1.87 -6.74 -2.69
N LYS A 41 2.09 -5.60 -3.34
CA LYS A 41 2.96 -5.58 -4.53
C LYS A 41 4.42 -5.60 -4.07
N GLN A 42 5.21 -6.51 -4.62
CA GLN A 42 6.67 -6.48 -4.47
C GLN A 42 7.29 -5.42 -5.38
N CYS A 43 8.48 -4.97 -5.02
CA CYS A 43 9.28 -4.07 -5.84
C CYS A 43 9.56 -4.73 -7.19
N THR A 44 9.24 -4.05 -8.29
CA THR A 44 9.50 -4.52 -9.65
C THR A 44 10.99 -4.57 -10.02
N ARG A 45 11.90 -4.20 -9.10
CA ARG A 45 13.33 -4.25 -9.35
C ARG A 45 13.84 -5.68 -9.22
N PRO A 46 14.60 -6.19 -10.20
CA PRO A 46 15.20 -7.52 -10.15
C PRO A 46 16.08 -7.66 -8.89
N GLY A 47 15.92 -8.76 -8.18
CA GLY A 47 16.62 -9.04 -6.91
C GLY A 47 16.09 -8.28 -5.70
N CYS A 48 15.00 -7.50 -5.81
CA CYS A 48 14.43 -6.79 -4.67
C CYS A 48 13.21 -7.51 -4.08
N SER A 49 13.37 -8.07 -2.89
CA SER A 49 12.27 -8.69 -2.11
C SER A 49 11.46 -7.67 -1.28
N LYS A 50 11.77 -6.37 -1.38
CA LYS A 50 11.09 -5.33 -0.60
C LYS A 50 9.70 -5.03 -1.16
N TYR A 51 8.81 -4.59 -0.27
CA TYR A 51 7.47 -4.13 -0.58
C TYR A 51 7.49 -2.87 -1.46
N ALA A 52 6.73 -2.89 -2.56
CA ALA A 52 6.46 -1.70 -3.35
C ALA A 52 5.51 -0.77 -2.60
N LYS A 53 5.86 0.51 -2.55
CA LYS A 53 5.05 1.53 -1.87
C LYS A 53 4.33 2.44 -2.86
N SER A 54 5.03 2.85 -3.91
CA SER A 54 4.48 3.67 -4.98
C SER A 54 5.15 3.32 -6.29
N LYS A 55 4.44 3.51 -7.41
CA LYS A 55 4.96 3.25 -8.77
C LYS A 55 5.53 1.84 -8.99
N GLY A 56 5.10 0.85 -8.20
CA GLY A 56 5.61 -0.52 -8.28
C GLY A 56 7.01 -0.74 -7.67
N VAL A 57 7.61 0.26 -7.02
CA VAL A 57 8.96 0.17 -6.44
C VAL A 57 8.98 0.44 -4.93
N CYS A 58 9.99 -0.08 -4.24
CA CYS A 58 10.18 0.12 -2.80
C CYS A 58 10.80 1.50 -2.50
N PHE A 59 10.85 1.89 -1.22
CA PHE A 59 11.42 3.18 -0.81
C PHE A 59 12.86 3.41 -1.31
N ALA A 60 13.70 2.36 -1.33
CA ALA A 60 15.07 2.45 -1.82
C ALA A 60 15.14 2.70 -3.33
N HIS A 61 14.19 2.16 -4.09
CA HIS A 61 14.16 2.20 -5.55
C HIS A 61 13.22 3.28 -6.12
N GLY A 62 12.87 4.30 -5.34
CA GLY A 62 12.04 5.42 -5.82
C GLY A 62 10.55 5.35 -5.47
N GLY A 63 10.15 4.44 -4.57
CA GLY A 63 8.79 4.37 -4.04
C GLY A 63 8.43 5.52 -3.08
N ARG A 64 9.39 6.38 -2.75
CA ARG A 64 9.16 7.61 -1.98
C ARG A 64 8.57 8.66 -2.90
N ILE A 65 7.52 9.33 -2.45
CA ILE A 65 6.96 10.47 -3.15
C ILE A 65 7.69 11.75 -2.75
N ARG A 66 7.94 12.64 -3.72
CA ARG A 66 8.43 14.00 -3.42
C ARG A 66 7.28 14.83 -2.86
N CYS A 67 7.64 15.86 -2.12
CA CYS A 67 6.70 16.89 -1.73
C CYS A 67 6.06 17.50 -2.99
N SER A 68 4.74 17.65 -2.97
CA SER A 68 3.96 18.23 -4.06
C SER A 68 4.09 19.75 -4.14
N TYR A 69 4.76 20.38 -3.17
CA TYR A 69 5.00 21.82 -3.16
C TYR A 69 6.04 22.20 -4.22
N SER A 70 5.78 23.28 -4.96
CA SER A 70 6.63 23.77 -6.04
C SER A 70 8.03 24.08 -5.54
N GLY A 71 9.05 23.52 -6.21
CA GLY A 71 10.46 23.71 -5.83
C GLY A 71 10.93 22.92 -4.61
N CYS A 72 10.07 22.13 -3.97
CA CYS A 72 10.46 21.34 -2.81
C CYS A 72 11.12 20.02 -3.22
N ILE A 73 12.40 19.86 -2.89
CA ILE A 73 13.13 18.60 -3.09
C ILE A 73 12.94 17.61 -1.92
N LYS A 74 12.20 17.95 -0.87
CA LYS A 74 12.03 17.05 0.29
C LYS A 74 11.06 15.91 -0.06
N TYR A 75 11.20 14.80 0.65
CA TYR A 75 10.25 13.69 0.54
C TYR A 75 8.99 13.98 1.34
N ALA A 76 7.85 13.56 0.79
CA ALA A 76 6.59 13.69 1.47
C ALA A 76 6.44 12.65 2.59
N GLN A 77 5.88 13.09 3.71
CA GLN A 77 5.59 12.30 4.89
C GLN A 77 4.12 11.85 4.84
N SER A 78 3.18 12.78 4.89
CA SER A 78 1.75 12.54 4.69
C SER A 78 1.17 13.45 3.60
N LYS A 79 0.01 13.07 3.03
CA LYS A 79 -0.76 13.85 2.04
C LYS A 79 0.05 14.40 0.83
N LYS A 80 1.16 13.74 0.47
CA LYS A 80 2.12 14.21 -0.56
C LYS A 80 2.85 15.51 -0.19
N LEU A 81 2.93 15.88 1.08
CA LEU A 81 3.64 17.05 1.57
C LEU A 81 4.78 16.64 2.51
N CYS A 82 5.86 17.41 2.57
CA CYS A 82 6.93 17.19 3.55
C CYS A 82 6.58 17.84 4.88
N LYS A 83 7.36 17.55 5.94
CA LYS A 83 7.13 18.09 7.30
C LYS A 83 6.93 19.61 7.35
N GLU A 84 7.62 20.37 6.51
CA GLU A 84 7.50 21.84 6.47
C GLU A 84 6.27 22.35 5.74
N HIS A 85 5.68 21.52 4.88
CA HIS A 85 4.49 21.88 4.10
C HIS A 85 3.24 21.17 4.63
N GLY A 86 3.26 20.71 5.90
CA GLY A 86 2.10 20.09 6.55
C GLY A 86 1.96 18.57 6.34
N GLY A 87 3.08 17.89 6.07
CA GLY A 87 3.18 16.43 5.94
C GLY A 87 3.45 15.70 7.25
#